data_AF-Q832V0-F1
#
_entry.id   AF-Q832V0-F1
#
_cell.length_a   1.000
_cell.length_b   1.000
_cell.length_c   1.000
_cell.angle_alpha   90.00
_cell.angle_beta   90.00
_cell.angle_gamma   90.00
#
_symmetry.space_group_name_H-M   'P 1'
#
loop_
_entity.id
_entity.type
_entity.pdbx_description
1 polymer ?
#
loop_
_entity_poly.entity_id
_entity_poly.type
_entity_poly.pdbx_seq_one_letter_code
_entity_poly.pdbx_strand_id
1 'polypeptide(L)'
;MEKQELIEELECLEVSTDSLDYLKGADYANERAISLAKQLKESKKAALPRSADEFIKEGLSMGSDKVDIIGSAVSFSSAMPTAEFSKWFKTNGDLLIDALANGYEVEKEPTIHELKILPEYFEAVVSGDKRFEIRKNDRNYQNGDILRLNEYQDGQYTGDVHVAEITYITDYAQQDGYVVLGIK
;
A
#
# COMPACT_ATOMS: atom_id res chain seq x y z
N MET A 1 18.08 -4.47 10.36
CA MET A 1 17.88 -5.68 9.56
C MET A 1 16.41 -6.04 9.63
N GLU A 2 15.72 -5.94 8.50
CA GLU A 2 14.32 -6.34 8.38
C GLU A 2 14.18 -7.87 8.43
N LYS A 3 12.97 -8.39 8.71
CA LYS A 3 12.72 -9.85 8.76
C LYS A 3 13.20 -10.55 7.48
N GLN A 4 12.88 -9.97 6.32
CA GLN A 4 13.21 -10.55 5.02
C GLN A 4 14.72 -10.54 4.76
N GLU A 5 15.40 -9.43 5.09
CA GLU A 5 16.85 -9.29 5.00
C GLU A 5 17.58 -10.35 5.85
N LEU A 6 17.10 -10.63 7.07
CA LEU A 6 17.63 -11.71 7.90
C LEU A 6 17.48 -13.09 7.23
N ILE A 7 16.34 -13.36 6.60
CA ILE A 7 16.10 -14.64 5.94
C ILE A 7 17.05 -14.80 4.74
N GLU A 8 17.19 -13.76 3.92
CA GLU A 8 18.07 -13.76 2.74
C GLU A 8 19.55 -13.95 3.12
N GLU A 9 20.01 -13.28 4.18
CA GLU A 9 21.36 -13.46 4.72
C GLU A 9 21.59 -14.90 5.20
N LEU A 10 20.62 -15.50 5.91
CA LEU A 10 20.71 -16.90 6.33
C LEU A 10 20.71 -17.87 5.14
N GLU A 11 19.93 -17.59 4.09
CA GLU A 11 19.89 -18.39 2.85
C GLU A 11 21.22 -18.34 2.07
N CYS A 12 22.02 -17.29 2.27
CA CYS A 12 23.33 -17.13 1.64
C CYS A 12 24.50 -17.72 2.46
N LEU A 13 24.25 -18.27 3.65
CA LEU A 13 25.31 -18.86 4.48
C LEU A 13 25.83 -20.17 3.88
N GLU A 14 27.11 -20.17 3.50
CA GLU A 14 27.84 -21.35 3.07
C GLU A 14 28.94 -21.73 4.08
N VAL A 15 29.03 -23.02 4.39
CA VAL A 15 30.04 -23.55 5.31
C VAL A 15 31.02 -24.42 4.52
N SER A 16 32.26 -23.95 4.40
CA SER A 16 33.34 -24.73 3.81
C SER A 16 33.96 -25.66 4.85
N THR A 17 33.77 -26.97 4.68
CA THR A 17 34.33 -28.01 5.54
C THR A 17 34.49 -29.33 4.78
N ASP A 18 35.47 -30.13 5.18
CA ASP A 18 35.65 -31.50 4.68
C ASP A 18 34.92 -32.54 5.57
N SER A 19 34.30 -32.10 6.68
CA SER A 19 33.58 -32.97 7.62
C SER A 19 32.08 -33.01 7.29
N LEU A 20 31.62 -34.17 6.82
CA LEU A 20 30.20 -34.39 6.49
C LEU A 20 29.28 -34.23 7.71
N ASP A 21 29.71 -34.70 8.89
CA ASP A 21 28.91 -34.58 10.12
C ASP A 21 28.81 -33.12 10.58
N TYR A 22 29.86 -32.33 10.38
CA TYR A 22 29.84 -30.90 10.64
C TYR A 22 28.90 -30.17 9.67
N LEU A 23 29.00 -30.48 8.36
CA LEU A 23 28.14 -29.89 7.34
C LEU A 23 26.66 -30.13 7.64
N LYS A 24 26.28 -31.39 7.94
CA LYS A 24 24.90 -31.73 8.33
C LYS A 24 24.42 -30.96 9.56
N GLY A 25 25.29 -30.80 10.55
CA GLY A 25 24.98 -30.04 11.76
C GLY A 25 24.75 -28.55 11.47
N ALA A 26 25.60 -27.97 10.60
CA ALA A 26 25.49 -26.58 10.16
C ALA A 26 24.22 -26.33 9.34
N ASP A 27 23.93 -27.21 8.37
CA ASP A 27 22.72 -27.13 7.54
C ASP A 27 21.46 -27.23 8.41
N TYR A 28 21.40 -28.20 9.33
CA TYR A 28 20.28 -28.34 10.25
C TYR A 28 20.06 -27.07 11.10
N ALA A 29 21.14 -26.48 11.62
CA ALA A 29 21.05 -25.26 12.40
C ALA A 29 20.57 -24.08 11.54
N ASN A 30 21.07 -23.95 10.31
CA ASN A 30 20.70 -22.87 9.39
C ASN A 30 19.23 -22.98 8.95
N GLU A 31 18.80 -24.18 8.53
CA GLU A 31 17.40 -24.45 8.18
C GLU A 31 16.46 -24.16 9.36
N ARG A 32 16.87 -24.54 10.58
CA ARG A 32 16.08 -24.26 11.79
C ARG A 32 16.01 -22.76 12.07
N ALA A 33 17.11 -22.02 11.88
CA ALA A 33 17.15 -20.57 12.03
C ALA A 33 16.21 -19.88 11.01
N ILE A 34 16.27 -20.28 9.74
CA ILE A 34 15.36 -19.79 8.69
C ILE A 34 13.90 -20.09 9.05
N SER A 35 13.62 -21.30 9.53
CA SER A 35 12.28 -21.71 9.97
C SER A 35 11.73 -20.82 11.10
N LEU A 36 12.57 -20.49 12.08
CA LEU A 36 12.19 -19.59 13.18
C LEU A 36 12.07 -18.13 12.71
N ALA A 37 12.98 -17.67 11.85
CA ALA A 37 12.92 -16.33 11.26
C ALA A 37 11.61 -16.12 10.49
N LYS A 38 11.15 -17.12 9.72
CA LYS A 38 9.85 -17.10 9.02
C LYS A 38 8.65 -16.92 9.96
N GLN A 39 8.77 -17.37 11.22
CA GLN A 39 7.72 -17.21 12.26
C GLN A 39 7.74 -15.85 12.95
N LEU A 40 8.78 -15.03 12.77
CA LEU A 40 8.80 -13.69 13.33
C LEU A 40 7.64 -12.87 12.76
N LYS A 41 6.97 -12.10 13.62
CA LYS A 41 6.04 -11.08 13.16
C LYS A 41 6.84 -10.00 12.46
N GLU A 42 6.36 -9.55 11.32
CA GLU A 42 6.91 -8.34 10.70
C GLU A 42 6.73 -7.17 11.66
N SER A 43 7.73 -6.29 11.70
CA SER A 43 7.58 -5.01 12.37
C SER A 43 6.43 -4.28 11.69
N LYS A 44 5.34 -4.05 12.44
CA LYS A 44 4.21 -3.30 11.89
C LYS A 44 4.62 -1.84 11.81
N LYS A 45 5.03 -1.40 10.61
CA LYS A 45 5.31 0.01 10.33
C LYS A 45 4.04 0.84 10.50
N ALA A 46 4.19 2.06 11.00
CA ALA A 46 3.09 3.02 11.02
C ALA A 46 2.68 3.34 9.58
N ALA A 47 1.38 3.37 9.30
CA ALA A 47 0.86 3.88 8.04
C ALA A 47 0.59 5.38 8.22
N LEU A 48 1.23 6.22 7.39
CA LEU A 48 1.11 7.67 7.45
C LEU A 48 0.38 8.21 6.23
N PRO A 49 -0.50 9.21 6.37
CA PRO A 49 -1.06 9.88 5.21
C PRO A 49 0.04 10.62 4.43
N ARG A 50 -0.23 10.90 3.16
CA ARG A 50 0.69 11.62 2.29
C ARG A 50 1.16 12.95 2.86
N SER A 51 0.26 13.72 3.48
CA SER A 51 0.62 15.01 4.07
C SER A 51 1.62 14.90 5.23
N ALA A 52 1.63 13.77 5.97
CA ALA A 52 2.63 13.52 7.00
C ALA A 52 3.97 13.04 6.42
N ASP A 53 3.93 12.18 5.39
CA ASP A 53 5.12 11.78 4.64
C ASP A 53 5.84 12.98 4.02
N GLU A 54 5.11 13.88 3.36
CA GLU A 54 5.65 15.10 2.77
C GLU A 54 6.31 15.99 3.84
N PHE A 55 5.67 16.14 5.01
CA PHE A 55 6.22 16.91 6.12
C PHE A 55 7.55 16.33 6.65
N ILE A 56 7.63 15.01 6.83
CA ILE A 56 8.86 14.33 7.26
C ILE A 56 9.96 14.52 6.21
N LYS A 57 9.64 14.30 4.93
CA LYS A 57 10.60 14.42 3.82
C LYS A 57 11.16 15.83 3.68
N GLU A 58 10.32 16.85 3.82
CA GLU A 58 10.74 18.24 3.78
C GLU A 58 11.75 18.53 4.90
N GLY A 59 11.43 18.16 6.16
CA GLY A 59 12.34 18.32 7.29
C GLY A 59 13.69 17.61 7.08
N LEU A 60 13.66 16.34 6.65
CA LEU A 60 14.88 15.58 6.36
C LEU A 60 15.71 16.23 5.23
N SER A 61 15.07 16.75 4.17
CA SER A 61 15.77 17.43 3.08
C SER A 61 16.44 18.74 3.51
N MET A 62 15.90 19.37 4.55
CA MET A 62 16.47 20.58 5.17
C MET A 62 17.57 20.25 6.19
N GLY A 63 17.88 18.96 6.40
CA GLY A 63 18.90 18.50 7.33
C GLY A 63 18.44 18.45 8.79
N SER A 64 17.13 18.54 9.05
CA SER A 64 16.56 18.39 10.39
C SER A 64 16.68 16.96 10.90
N ASP A 65 16.97 16.79 12.19
CA ASP A 65 16.89 15.49 12.83
C ASP A 65 15.44 15.14 13.24
N LYS A 66 15.23 13.94 13.79
CA LYS A 66 13.89 13.48 14.18
C LYS A 66 13.24 14.35 15.26
N VAL A 67 14.03 14.91 16.18
CA VAL A 67 13.54 15.77 17.27
C VAL A 67 13.14 17.13 16.71
N ASP A 68 13.93 17.68 15.80
CA ASP A 68 13.62 18.92 15.08
C ASP A 68 12.32 18.81 14.28
N ILE A 69 12.10 17.67 13.61
CA ILE A 69 10.87 17.39 12.85
C ILE A 69 9.65 17.37 13.78
N ILE A 70 9.74 16.72 14.94
CA ILE A 70 8.66 16.69 15.93
C ILE A 70 8.36 18.10 16.45
N GLY A 71 9.40 18.86 16.80
CA GLY A 71 9.25 20.26 17.22
C GLY A 71 8.56 21.11 16.15
N SER A 72 9.00 20.96 14.90
CA SER A 72 8.41 21.64 13.75
C SER A 72 6.95 21.25 13.52
N ALA A 73 6.58 19.98 13.69
CA ALA A 73 5.20 19.52 13.58
C ALA A 73 4.28 20.17 14.62
N VAL A 74 4.75 20.30 15.86
CA VAL A 74 4.00 20.99 16.94
C VAL A 74 3.83 22.48 16.63
N SER A 75 4.92 23.16 16.23
CA SER A 75 4.87 24.57 15.86
C SER A 75 3.97 24.83 14.65
N PHE A 76 4.09 24.01 13.60
CA PHE A 76 3.27 24.09 12.40
C PHE A 76 1.79 23.84 12.71
N SER A 77 1.47 22.81 13.48
CA SER A 77 0.07 22.49 13.85
C SER A 77 -0.59 23.61 14.66
N SER A 78 0.21 24.33 15.46
CA SER A 78 -0.25 25.50 16.21
C SER A 78 -0.46 26.72 15.30
N ALA A 79 0.46 26.97 14.36
CA ALA A 79 0.41 28.12 13.44
C ALA A 79 -0.62 27.96 12.32
N MET A 80 -0.78 26.74 11.80
CA MET A 80 -1.65 26.38 10.67
C MET A 80 -2.70 25.33 11.10
N PRO A 81 -3.61 25.64 12.03
CA PRO A 81 -4.45 24.64 12.69
C PRO A 81 -5.48 23.95 11.77
N THR A 82 -5.75 24.51 10.59
CA THR A 82 -6.73 24.01 9.61
C THR A 82 -6.10 23.20 8.47
N ALA A 83 -4.77 23.21 8.35
CA ALA A 83 -4.05 22.41 7.35
C ALA A 83 -4.32 20.91 7.56
N GLU A 84 -4.25 20.14 6.47
CA GLU A 84 -4.54 18.70 6.49
C GLU A 84 -3.63 17.95 7.46
N PHE A 85 -2.31 18.15 7.34
CA PHE A 85 -1.33 17.61 8.28
C PHE A 85 -1.65 17.98 9.73
N SER A 86 -1.98 19.25 10.00
CA SER A 86 -2.26 19.72 11.37
C SER A 86 -3.50 19.06 11.97
N LYS A 87 -4.56 18.84 11.17
CA LYS A 87 -5.76 18.12 11.59
C LYS A 87 -5.44 16.66 11.92
N TRP A 88 -4.68 15.99 11.04
CA TRP A 88 -4.23 14.62 11.28
C TRP A 88 -3.34 14.51 12.50
N PHE A 89 -2.31 15.36 12.63
CA PHE A 89 -1.31 15.34 13.69
C PHE A 89 -1.94 15.54 15.08
N LYS A 90 -2.99 16.36 15.19
CA LYS A 90 -3.71 16.56 16.47
C LYS A 90 -4.30 15.29 17.06
N THR A 91 -4.68 14.34 16.20
CA THR A 91 -5.26 13.06 16.63
C THR A 91 -4.23 11.92 16.57
N ASN A 92 -3.18 12.07 15.78
CA ASN A 92 -2.25 10.98 15.42
C ASN A 92 -0.78 11.31 15.74
N GLY A 93 -0.52 12.28 16.62
CA GLY A 93 0.85 12.73 16.94
C GLY A 93 1.78 11.60 17.38
N ASP A 94 1.26 10.64 18.17
CA ASP A 94 2.02 9.47 18.59
C ASP A 94 2.43 8.57 17.41
N LEU A 95 1.60 8.49 16.35
CA LEU A 95 1.94 7.74 15.14
C LEU A 95 3.09 8.41 14.37
N LEU A 96 3.21 9.74 14.39
CA LEU A 96 4.35 10.44 13.80
C LEU A 96 5.65 10.09 14.55
N ILE A 97 5.59 10.03 15.88
CA ILE A 97 6.76 9.68 16.71
C ILE A 97 7.16 8.23 16.45
N ASP A 98 6.19 7.31 16.44
CA ASP A 98 6.42 5.90 16.14
C ASP A 98 7.01 5.70 14.74
N ALA A 99 6.46 6.39 13.74
CA ALA A 99 6.96 6.41 12.37
C ALA A 99 8.42 6.89 12.26
N LEU A 100 8.77 7.97 12.95
CA LEU A 100 10.14 8.48 12.97
C LEU A 100 11.06 7.51 13.69
N ALA A 101 10.63 6.84 14.76
CA ALA A 101 11.44 5.90 15.52
C ALA A 101 11.68 4.59 14.76
N ASN A 102 10.61 4.00 14.23
CA ASN A 102 10.57 2.61 13.75
C ASN A 102 10.44 2.48 12.23
N GLY A 103 10.37 3.60 11.51
CA GLY A 103 10.05 3.64 10.09
C GLY A 103 8.54 3.60 9.84
N TYR A 104 8.15 3.94 8.62
CA TYR A 104 6.75 4.04 8.23
C TYR A 104 6.54 3.66 6.78
N GLU A 105 5.28 3.42 6.45
CA GLU A 105 4.77 3.30 5.09
C GLU A 105 3.78 4.43 4.83
N VAL A 106 3.66 4.85 3.57
CA VAL A 106 2.68 5.89 3.19
C VAL A 106 1.37 5.19 2.85
N GLU A 107 0.28 5.63 3.47
CA GLU A 107 -1.08 5.23 3.10
C GLU A 107 -1.26 5.49 1.61
N LYS A 108 -1.64 4.43 0.89
CA LYS A 108 -1.83 4.50 -0.55
C LYS A 108 -3.15 5.22 -0.82
N GLU A 109 -3.06 6.43 -1.36
CA GLU A 109 -4.23 7.14 -1.86
C GLU A 109 -4.94 6.33 -2.95
N PRO A 110 -6.29 6.30 -2.95
CA PRO A 110 -7.06 5.73 -4.04
C PRO A 110 -6.61 6.23 -5.41
N THR A 111 -6.23 5.32 -6.31
CA THR A 111 -5.95 5.70 -7.69
C THR A 111 -7.28 5.85 -8.44
N ILE A 112 -7.45 6.96 -9.16
CA ILE A 112 -8.64 7.17 -10.01
C ILE A 112 -8.37 6.60 -11.40
N HIS A 113 -9.14 5.60 -11.80
CA HIS A 113 -9.08 4.96 -13.11
C HIS A 113 -10.22 5.45 -14.00
N GLU A 114 -9.91 6.19 -15.07
CA GLU A 114 -10.91 6.58 -16.07
C GLU A 114 -11.14 5.44 -17.06
N LEU A 115 -12.37 4.93 -17.09
CA LEU A 115 -12.74 3.79 -17.92
C LEU A 115 -13.97 4.10 -18.75
N LYS A 116 -13.98 3.60 -19.99
CA LYS A 116 -15.19 3.59 -20.83
C LYS A 116 -16.12 2.45 -20.42
N ILE A 117 -17.42 2.67 -20.56
CA ILE A 117 -18.47 1.68 -20.36
C ILE A 117 -19.58 1.92 -21.40
N LEU A 118 -20.14 0.85 -21.95
CA LEU A 118 -21.24 0.95 -22.91
C LEU A 118 -22.56 1.28 -22.19
N PRO A 119 -23.54 1.93 -22.85
CA PRO A 119 -24.78 2.36 -22.21
C PRO A 119 -25.53 1.26 -21.46
N GLU A 120 -25.64 0.06 -22.04
CA GLU A 120 -26.33 -1.08 -21.40
C GLU A 120 -25.74 -1.50 -20.04
N TYR A 121 -24.41 -1.42 -19.89
CA TYR A 121 -23.75 -1.74 -18.62
C TYR A 121 -23.72 -0.53 -17.69
N PHE A 122 -23.64 0.68 -18.24
CA PHE A 122 -23.70 1.91 -17.47
C PHE A 122 -25.02 2.00 -16.71
N GLU A 123 -26.15 1.81 -17.40
CA GLU A 123 -27.48 1.79 -16.79
C GLU A 123 -27.61 0.72 -15.71
N ALA A 124 -27.07 -0.48 -15.96
CA ALA A 124 -27.05 -1.57 -14.97
C ALA A 124 -26.22 -1.24 -13.72
N VAL A 125 -25.10 -0.53 -13.88
CA VAL A 125 -24.27 -0.07 -12.74
C VAL A 125 -24.99 1.03 -11.96
N VAL A 126 -25.51 2.04 -12.66
CA VAL A 126 -26.21 3.19 -12.04
C VAL A 126 -27.47 2.76 -11.28
N SER A 127 -28.22 1.79 -11.80
CA SER A 127 -29.38 1.21 -11.11
C SER A 127 -29.00 0.33 -9.90
N GLY A 128 -27.74 -0.10 -9.82
CA GLY A 128 -27.24 -0.98 -8.76
C GLY A 128 -27.50 -2.47 -8.98
N ASP A 129 -28.05 -2.84 -10.14
CA ASP A 129 -28.26 -4.24 -10.56
C ASP A 129 -26.92 -4.93 -10.88
N LYS A 130 -25.96 -4.17 -11.42
CA LYS A 130 -24.59 -4.61 -11.68
C LYS A 130 -23.63 -3.95 -10.68
N ARG A 131 -23.14 -4.75 -9.73
CA ARG A 131 -22.21 -4.31 -8.67
C ARG A 131 -20.78 -4.78 -8.86
N PHE A 132 -20.40 -5.03 -10.12
CA PHE A 132 -19.05 -5.46 -10.45
C PHE A 132 -18.65 -5.01 -11.85
N GLU A 133 -17.35 -4.90 -12.10
CA GLU A 133 -16.73 -4.72 -13.42
C GLU A 133 -15.81 -5.90 -13.73
N ILE A 134 -15.70 -6.31 -14.99
CA ILE A 134 -14.72 -7.32 -15.44
C ILE A 134 -13.72 -6.61 -16.34
N ARG A 135 -12.43 -6.63 -15.98
CA ARG A 135 -11.39 -5.86 -16.65
C ARG A 135 -10.09 -6.64 -16.76
N LYS A 136 -9.30 -6.34 -17.79
CA LYS A 136 -7.89 -6.72 -17.80
C LYS A 136 -7.18 -5.94 -16.69
N ASN A 137 -6.40 -6.60 -15.86
CA ASN A 137 -5.65 -5.96 -14.78
C ASN A 137 -4.33 -5.33 -15.29
N ASP A 138 -4.42 -4.48 -16.31
CA ASP A 138 -3.28 -3.76 -16.91
C ASP A 138 -2.95 -2.44 -16.19
N ARG A 139 -3.72 -2.10 -15.14
CA ARG A 139 -3.57 -0.89 -14.30
C ARG A 139 -3.19 -1.21 -12.86
N ASN A 140 -3.01 -2.49 -12.53
CA ASN A 140 -2.76 -2.97 -11.17
C ASN A 140 -3.81 -2.47 -10.17
N TYR A 141 -5.09 -2.69 -10.48
CA TYR A 141 -6.23 -2.28 -9.65
C TYR A 141 -6.08 -2.77 -8.21
N GLN A 142 -6.40 -1.91 -7.24
CA GLN A 142 -6.38 -2.24 -5.81
C GLN A 142 -7.75 -2.01 -5.17
N ASN A 143 -8.01 -2.69 -4.05
CA ASN A 143 -9.13 -2.31 -3.18
C ASN A 143 -8.93 -0.87 -2.70
N GLY A 144 -10.00 -0.08 -2.68
CA GLY A 144 -10.00 1.34 -2.38
C GLY A 144 -9.78 2.25 -3.58
N ASP A 145 -9.30 1.75 -4.73
CA ASP A 145 -9.20 2.55 -5.95
C ASP A 145 -10.58 3.00 -6.44
N ILE A 146 -10.61 4.11 -7.19
CA ILE A 146 -11.85 4.69 -7.71
C ILE A 146 -11.97 4.41 -9.21
N LEU A 147 -13.11 3.88 -9.64
CA LEU A 147 -13.48 3.79 -11.04
C LEU A 147 -14.34 5.00 -11.43
N ARG A 148 -13.84 5.81 -12.36
CA ARG A 148 -14.63 6.83 -13.05
C ARG A 148 -15.12 6.24 -14.38
N LEU A 149 -16.33 5.69 -14.35
CA LEU A 149 -16.98 5.04 -15.48
C LEU A 149 -17.65 6.12 -16.35
N ASN A 150 -17.10 6.32 -17.54
CA ASN A 150 -17.57 7.28 -18.53
C ASN A 150 -18.39 6.54 -19.59
N GLU A 151 -19.67 6.87 -19.71
CA GLU A 151 -20.51 6.28 -20.74
C GLU A 151 -20.00 6.66 -22.13
N TYR A 152 -19.87 5.64 -22.99
CA TYR A 152 -19.26 5.76 -24.30
C TYR A 152 -20.06 4.98 -25.33
N GLN A 153 -20.54 5.67 -26.37
CA GLN A 153 -21.37 5.10 -27.43
C GLN A 153 -20.90 5.65 -28.78
N ASP A 154 -20.88 4.80 -29.81
CA ASP A 154 -20.60 5.19 -31.20
C ASP A 154 -19.33 6.05 -31.40
N GLY A 155 -18.27 5.72 -30.65
CA GLY A 155 -16.98 6.40 -30.76
C GLY A 155 -16.86 7.72 -30.00
N GLN A 156 -17.89 8.13 -29.26
CA GLN A 156 -17.91 9.37 -28.48
C GLN A 156 -18.38 9.15 -27.03
N TYR A 157 -17.93 10.04 -26.14
CA TYR A 157 -18.48 10.11 -24.78
C TYR A 157 -19.84 10.80 -24.83
N THR A 158 -20.82 10.26 -24.12
CA THR A 158 -22.16 10.87 -24.02
C THR A 158 -22.16 12.06 -23.05
N GLY A 159 -21.23 12.05 -22.10
CA GLY A 159 -21.12 13.03 -21.01
C GLY A 159 -21.52 12.47 -19.65
N ASP A 160 -22.21 11.33 -19.63
CA ASP A 160 -22.64 10.68 -18.40
C ASP A 160 -21.50 9.92 -17.71
N VAL A 161 -21.46 10.04 -16.38
CA VAL A 161 -20.37 9.56 -15.55
C VAL A 161 -20.92 8.96 -14.27
N HIS A 162 -20.37 7.82 -13.88
CA HIS A 162 -20.59 7.20 -12.59
C HIS A 162 -19.27 6.95 -11.89
N VAL A 163 -19.21 7.22 -10.59
CA VAL A 163 -18.00 7.05 -9.77
C VAL A 163 -18.29 5.97 -8.75
N ALA A 164 -17.45 4.93 -8.74
CA ALA A 164 -17.59 3.81 -7.81
C ALA A 164 -16.24 3.42 -7.21
N GLU A 165 -16.23 2.95 -5.97
CA GLU A 165 -15.04 2.45 -5.27
C GLU A 165 -14.88 0.94 -5.51
N ILE A 166 -13.67 0.47 -5.77
CA ILE A 166 -13.37 -0.97 -5.79
C ILE A 166 -13.33 -1.49 -4.36
N THR A 167 -14.27 -2.35 -4.01
CA THR A 167 -14.39 -2.93 -2.65
C THR A 167 -13.91 -4.37 -2.58
N TYR A 168 -13.77 -5.04 -3.73
CA TYR A 168 -13.31 -6.41 -3.80
C TYR A 168 -12.63 -6.68 -5.15
N ILE A 169 -11.60 -7.53 -5.17
CA ILE A 169 -10.93 -7.98 -6.40
C ILE A 169 -10.73 -9.49 -6.35
N THR A 170 -11.03 -10.17 -7.45
CA THR A 170 -10.69 -11.59 -7.63
C THR A 170 -10.34 -11.91 -9.08
N ASP A 171 -9.40 -12.82 -9.28
CA ASP A 171 -9.04 -13.44 -10.56
C ASP A 171 -9.65 -14.84 -10.71
N TYR A 172 -10.47 -15.30 -9.74
CA TYR A 172 -11.01 -16.65 -9.72
C TYR A 172 -11.83 -16.95 -10.99
N ALA A 173 -11.43 -18.02 -11.69
CA ALA A 173 -12.04 -18.49 -12.93
C ALA A 173 -12.10 -17.43 -14.05
N GLN A 174 -11.23 -16.41 -14.03
CA GLN A 174 -11.08 -15.45 -15.11
C GLN A 174 -10.05 -15.93 -16.15
N GLN A 175 -10.09 -15.30 -17.34
CA GLN A 175 -9.02 -15.45 -18.31
C GLN A 175 -7.72 -14.84 -17.79
N ASP A 176 -6.57 -15.30 -18.28
CA ASP A 176 -5.26 -14.81 -17.87
C ASP A 176 -5.18 -13.27 -17.95
N GLY A 177 -4.83 -12.66 -16.81
CA GLY A 177 -4.70 -11.21 -16.68
C GLY A 177 -6.03 -10.45 -16.56
N TYR A 178 -7.17 -11.11 -16.41
CA TYR A 178 -8.46 -10.48 -16.11
C TYR A 178 -8.86 -10.65 -14.64
N VAL A 179 -9.61 -9.67 -14.13
CA VAL A 179 -10.12 -9.62 -12.77
C VAL A 179 -11.59 -9.18 -12.76
N VAL A 180 -12.32 -9.63 -11.75
CA VAL A 180 -13.62 -9.10 -11.36
C VAL A 180 -13.40 -8.08 -10.22
N LEU A 181 -13.88 -6.87 -10.43
CA LEU A 181 -13.82 -5.75 -9.49
C LEU A 181 -15.22 -5.59 -8.88
N GLY A 182 -15.42 -5.93 -7.61
CA GLY A 182 -16.64 -5.57 -6.88
C GLY A 182 -16.66 -4.07 -6.61
N ILE A 183 -17.78 -3.40 -6.89
CA ILE A 183 -17.89 -1.93 -6.81
C ILE A 183 -19.06 -1.46 -5.95
N LYS A 184 -18.91 -0.30 -5.32
CA LYS A 184 -19.92 0.36 -4.49
C LYS A 184 -20.00 1.86 -4.77
#